data_AF-A0A948XNN9-F1
#
_entry.id   AF-A0A948XNN9-F1
#
_cell.length_a   1.000
_cell.length_b   1.000
_cell.length_c   1.000
_cell.angle_alpha   90.00
_cell.angle_beta   90.00
_cell.angle_gamma   90.00
#
_symmetry.space_group_name_H-M   'P 1'
#
loop_
_entity.id
_entity.type
_entity.pdbx_description
1 polymer ?
#
loop_
_entity_poly.entity_id
_entity_poly.type
_entity_poly.pdbx_seq_one_letter_code
_entity_poly.pdbx_strand_id
1 'polypeptide(L)'
;MSSFRPPYPAKVVLLLPLKHPERLAPFVEECLMDRVELIAVVGDGCVEIENEIDELVVGDGSDKARFVTTSSHPDEPLADALSMAELWFTDGENRVELICL
;
A
#
# COMPACT_ATOMS: atom_id res chain seq x y z
N MET A 1 -11.68 12.28 19.62
CA MET A 1 -12.35 12.87 18.45
C MET A 1 -11.75 12.19 17.24
N SER A 2 -12.49 11.35 16.53
CA SER A 2 -11.97 10.75 15.29
C SER A 2 -11.97 11.84 14.23
N SER A 3 -10.80 12.26 13.77
CA SER A 3 -10.66 13.10 12.59
C SER A 3 -11.13 12.29 11.39
N PHE A 4 -12.13 12.80 10.66
CA PHE A 4 -12.61 12.17 9.43
C PHE A 4 -11.48 12.18 8.39
N ARG A 5 -10.98 11.00 8.03
CA ARG A 5 -10.11 10.78 6.87
C ARG A 5 -10.97 10.21 5.73
N PRO A 6 -10.87 10.72 4.49
CA PRO A 6 -11.46 10.02 3.36
C PRO A 6 -10.78 8.66 3.18
N PRO A 7 -11.50 7.58 2.81
CA PRO A 7 -10.89 6.27 2.61
C PRO A 7 -9.86 6.29 1.48
N TYR A 8 -8.87 5.40 1.56
CA TYR A 8 -7.94 5.18 0.46
C TYR A 8 -8.68 4.62 -0.77
N PRO A 9 -8.23 4.95 -1.99
CA PRO A 9 -8.74 4.28 -3.18
C PRO A 9 -8.24 2.82 -3.23
N ALA A 10 -8.79 2.01 -4.14
CA ALA A 10 -8.42 0.61 -4.29
C ALA A 10 -6.93 0.37 -4.58
N LYS A 11 -6.19 1.40 -5.04
CA LYS A 11 -4.79 1.29 -5.43
C LYS A 11 -3.97 2.43 -4.86
N VAL A 12 -2.88 2.09 -4.18
CA VAL A 12 -1.95 3.06 -3.62
C VAL A 12 -0.53 2.73 -4.03
N VAL A 13 0.28 3.78 -4.21
CA VAL A 13 1.73 3.67 -4.40
C VAL A 13 2.41 4.32 -3.20
N LEU A 14 3.12 3.54 -2.38
CA LEU A 14 3.90 4.00 -1.25
C LEU A 14 5.31 4.39 -1.73
N LEU A 15 5.65 5.67 -1.55
CA LEU A 15 6.96 6.21 -1.91
C LEU A 15 7.93 6.17 -0.71
N LEU A 16 9.12 5.62 -0.95
CA LEU A 16 10.24 5.62 0.00
C LEU A 16 11.20 6.81 -0.23
N PRO A 17 11.96 7.21 0.80
CA PRO A 17 11.96 6.68 2.17
C PRO A 17 10.72 7.10 2.98
N LEU A 18 10.34 6.26 3.97
CA LEU A 18 9.31 6.63 4.94
C LEU A 18 9.81 7.80 5.80
N LYS A 19 9.06 8.90 5.82
CA LYS A 19 9.33 10.04 6.71
C LYS A 19 8.89 9.73 8.14
N HIS A 20 7.82 8.95 8.28
CA HIS A 20 7.30 8.46 9.55
C HIS A 20 7.15 6.94 9.54
N PRO A 21 8.22 6.15 9.77
CA PRO A 21 8.17 4.69 9.78
C PRO A 21 7.13 4.10 10.74
N GLU A 22 6.86 4.79 11.85
CA GLU A 22 5.82 4.40 12.83
C GLU A 22 4.40 4.41 12.25
N ARG A 23 4.18 5.03 11.08
CA ARG A 23 2.89 5.05 10.38
C ARG A 23 2.67 3.83 9.50
N LEU A 24 3.67 2.98 9.25
CA LEU A 24 3.53 1.83 8.35
C LEU A 24 2.44 0.86 8.81
N ALA A 25 2.51 0.39 10.07
CA ALA A 25 1.51 -0.53 10.61
C ALA A 25 0.09 0.09 10.65
N PRO A 26 -0.14 1.32 11.15
CA PRO A 26 -1.43 1.98 11.03
C PRO A 26 -1.92 2.12 9.58
N PHE A 27 -1.03 2.44 8.65
CA PHE A 27 -1.38 2.56 7.23
C PHE A 27 -1.86 1.24 6.64
N VAL A 28 -1.19 0.12 6.93
CA VAL A 28 -1.61 -1.22 6.46
C VAL A 28 -2.99 -1.59 6.99
N GLU A 29 -3.26 -1.34 8.29
CA GLU A 29 -4.60 -1.58 8.86
C GLU A 29 -5.67 -0.70 8.21
N GLU A 30 -5.36 0.57 7.97
CA GLU A 30 -6.25 1.51 7.28
C GLU A 30 -6.54 1.04 5.84
N CYS A 31 -5.55 0.54 5.11
CA CYS A 31 -5.71 -0.03 3.77
C CYS A 31 -6.62 -1.28 3.78
N LEU A 32 -6.45 -2.18 4.75
CA LEU A 32 -7.31 -3.36 4.89
C LEU A 32 -8.76 -2.97 5.20
N MET A 33 -8.97 -2.00 6.08
CA MET A 33 -10.30 -1.48 6.42
C MET A 33 -10.99 -0.84 5.21
N ASP A 34 -10.24 -0.10 4.39
CA ASP A 34 -10.73 0.58 3.20
C ASP A 34 -10.86 -0.35 1.98
N ARG A 35 -10.46 -1.63 2.12
CA ARG A 35 -10.45 -2.63 1.03
C ARG A 35 -9.57 -2.22 -0.14
N VAL A 36 -8.39 -1.69 0.16
CA VAL A 36 -7.34 -1.51 -0.84
C VAL A 36 -7.00 -2.87 -1.46
N GLU A 37 -6.94 -2.92 -2.78
CA GLU A 37 -6.66 -4.12 -3.57
C GLU A 37 -5.17 -4.23 -3.93
N LEU A 38 -4.47 -3.08 -4.06
CA LEU A 38 -3.04 -3.01 -4.38
C LEU A 38 -2.30 -1.96 -3.53
N ILE A 39 -1.20 -2.38 -2.90
CA ILE A 39 -0.16 -1.51 -2.36
C ILE A 39 1.12 -1.77 -3.15
N ALA A 40 1.49 -0.84 -4.03
CA ALA A 40 2.78 -0.87 -4.71
C ALA A 40 3.81 -0.03 -3.93
N VAL A 41 5.04 -0.51 -3.78
CA VAL A 41 6.11 0.17 -3.02
C VAL A 41 7.26 0.51 -3.96
N VAL A 42 7.71 1.76 -3.94
CA VAL A 42 8.79 2.23 -4.83
C VAL A 42 9.80 3.12 -4.10
N GLY A 43 11.07 2.98 -4.46
CA GLY A 43 12.21 3.68 -3.89
C GLY A 43 13.16 2.76 -3.12
N ASP A 44 14.27 3.31 -2.65
CA ASP A 44 15.34 2.54 -2.00
C ASP A 44 14.82 1.76 -0.79
N GLY A 45 15.04 0.44 -0.78
CA GLY A 45 14.59 -0.46 0.29
C GLY A 45 13.13 -0.93 0.15
N CYS A 46 12.52 -0.81 -1.03
CA CYS A 46 11.11 -1.18 -1.25
C CYS A 46 10.81 -2.64 -1.02
N VAL A 47 11.78 -3.54 -1.27
CA VAL A 47 11.61 -4.98 -1.07
C VAL A 47 11.49 -5.30 0.42
N GLU A 48 12.32 -4.67 1.26
CA GLU A 48 12.29 -4.85 2.70
C GLU A 48 10.99 -4.31 3.31
N ILE A 49 10.54 -3.13 2.85
CA ILE A 49 9.27 -2.55 3.30
C ILE A 49 8.07 -3.37 2.82
N GLU A 50 8.10 -3.91 1.60
CA GLU A 50 7.06 -4.83 1.12
C GLU A 50 6.97 -6.09 2.00
N ASN A 51 8.10 -6.71 2.34
CA ASN A 51 8.10 -7.87 3.25
C ASN A 51 7.50 -7.53 4.63
N GLU A 52 7.78 -6.34 5.16
CA GLU A 52 7.17 -5.88 6.42
C GLU A 52 5.65 -5.67 6.25
N ILE A 53 5.20 -5.12 5.11
CA ILE A 53 3.78 -5.00 4.80
C ILE A 53 3.12 -6.38 4.71
N ASP A 54 3.74 -7.35 4.06
CA ASP A 54 3.22 -8.73 3.96
C ASP A 54 3.04 -9.36 5.34
N GLU A 55 4.02 -9.20 6.24
CA GLU A 55 3.92 -9.66 7.63
C GLU A 55 2.76 -8.99 8.37
N LEU A 56 2.59 -7.67 8.19
CA LEU A 56 1.49 -6.91 8.79
C LEU A 56 0.12 -7.35 8.25
N VAL A 57 0.02 -7.62 6.94
CA VAL A 57 -1.21 -8.11 6.31
C VAL A 57 -1.60 -9.47 6.88
N VAL A 58 -0.65 -10.40 6.97
CA VAL A 58 -0.87 -11.73 7.58
C VAL A 58 -1.28 -11.62 9.05
N GLY A 59 -0.71 -10.67 9.79
CA GLY A 59 -1.00 -10.48 11.21
C GLY A 59 -0.70 -11.75 12.03
N ASP A 60 -1.66 -12.20 12.83
CA ASP A 60 -1.54 -13.46 13.59
C ASP A 60 -1.97 -14.71 12.79
N GLY A 61 -2.35 -14.54 11.53
CA GLY A 61 -2.82 -15.61 10.64
C GLY A 61 -4.19 -16.19 10.99
N SER A 62 -4.91 -15.62 11.97
CA SER A 62 -6.24 -16.12 12.38
C SER A 62 -7.36 -15.64 11.44
N ASP A 63 -7.24 -14.43 10.89
CA ASP A 63 -8.21 -13.83 9.97
C ASP A 63 -7.79 -14.00 8.51
N LYS A 64 -8.38 -14.99 7.85
CA LYS A 64 -8.15 -15.29 6.42
C LYS A 64 -8.77 -14.26 5.47
N ALA A 65 -9.58 -13.33 5.97
CA ALA A 65 -10.15 -12.26 5.15
C ALA A 65 -9.21 -11.07 4.99
N ARG A 66 -8.12 -10.99 5.77
CA ARG A 66 -7.07 -9.98 5.62
C ARG A 66 -6.28 -10.26 4.34
N PHE A 67 -6.53 -9.46 3.32
CA PHE A 67 -5.89 -9.62 2.02
C PHE A 67 -5.76 -8.28 1.31
N VAL A 68 -4.57 -8.03 0.78
CA VAL A 68 -4.26 -6.96 -0.17
C VAL A 68 -3.09 -7.46 -1.02
N THR A 69 -3.07 -7.12 -2.31
CA THR A 69 -1.91 -7.44 -3.16
C THR A 69 -0.81 -6.44 -2.91
N THR A 70 0.40 -6.93 -2.74
CA THR A 70 1.62 -6.13 -2.61
C THR A 70 2.50 -6.30 -3.85
N SER A 71 3.27 -5.26 -4.18
CA SER A 71 4.30 -5.30 -5.21
C SER A 71 5.41 -4.32 -4.86
N SER A 72 6.67 -4.72 -4.96
CA SER A 72 7.81 -3.79 -4.91
C SER A 72 8.41 -3.51 -6.29
N HIS A 73 8.99 -2.32 -6.45
CA HIS A 73 9.53 -1.80 -7.70
C HIS A 73 11.00 -1.36 -7.51
N PRO A 74 11.93 -2.30 -7.28
CA PRO A 74 13.34 -1.98 -7.09
C PRO A 74 13.97 -1.44 -8.39
N ASP A 75 14.84 -0.45 -8.28
CA ASP A 75 15.55 0.19 -9.40
C ASP A 75 14.65 0.81 -10.49
N GLU A 76 13.34 0.90 -10.24
CA GLU A 76 12.36 1.52 -11.13
C GLU A 76 12.07 2.98 -10.73
N PRO A 77 11.83 3.88 -11.69
CA PRO A 77 11.38 5.22 -11.38
C PRO A 77 9.93 5.21 -10.89
N LEU A 78 9.57 6.17 -10.03
CA LEU A 78 8.19 6.36 -9.54
C LEU A 78 7.13 6.38 -10.66
N ALA A 79 7.45 6.95 -11.82
CA ALA A 79 6.51 7.01 -12.95
C ALA A 79 6.13 5.63 -13.48
N ASP A 80 7.03 4.65 -13.44
CA ASP A 80 6.77 3.29 -13.93
C ASP A 80 5.91 2.53 -12.93
N ALA A 81 6.17 2.65 -11.63
CA ALA A 81 5.33 2.10 -10.57
C ALA A 81 3.89 2.68 -10.61
N LEU A 82 3.76 4.00 -10.82
CA LEU A 82 2.44 4.63 -11.01
C LEU A 82 1.74 4.10 -12.26
N SER A 83 2.45 3.99 -13.39
CA SER A 83 1.89 3.48 -14.64
C SER A 83 1.42 2.03 -14.50
N MET A 84 2.18 1.19 -13.78
CA MET A 84 1.77 -0.18 -13.45
C MET A 84 0.50 -0.17 -12.61
N ALA A 85 0.46 0.61 -11.52
CA ALA A 85 -0.71 0.70 -10.66
C ALA A 85 -1.94 1.20 -11.42
N GLU A 86 -1.80 2.15 -12.36
CA GLU A 86 -2.92 2.61 -13.19
C GLU A 86 -3.49 1.52 -14.11
N LEU A 87 -2.64 0.60 -14.58
CA LEU A 87 -3.02 -0.54 -15.42
C LEU A 87 -3.55 -1.75 -14.61
N TRP A 88 -3.33 -1.77 -13.29
CA TRP A 88 -3.84 -2.82 -12.42
C TRP A 88 -5.36 -2.83 -12.41
N PHE A 89 -5.95 -3.97 -12.72
CA PHE A 89 -7.40 -4.15 -12.76
C PHE A 89 -7.97 -4.24 -11.34
N THR A 90 -9.00 -3.46 -11.08
CA THR A 90 -9.79 -3.49 -9.84
C THR A 90 -11.27 -3.41 -10.19
N ASP A 91 -12.14 -3.94 -9.34
CA ASP A 91 -13.59 -3.89 -9.57
C ASP A 91 -14.17 -2.46 -9.36
N GLY A 92 -13.40 -1.57 -8.72
CA GLY A 92 -13.77 -0.19 -8.39
C GLY A 92 -13.27 0.90 -9.34
N GLU A 93 -13.32 2.15 -8.86
CA GLU A 93 -12.78 3.30 -9.60
C GLU A 93 -11.29 3.14 -9.88
N ASN A 94 -10.87 3.48 -11.10
CA ASN A 94 -9.47 3.38 -11.53
C ASN A 94 -8.58 4.51 -10.99
N ARG A 95 -8.70 4.85 -9.70
CA ARG A 95 -7.93 5.90 -9.05
C ARG A 95 -6.72 5.29 -8.34
N VAL A 96 -5.55 5.90 -8.56
CA VAL A 96 -4.32 5.59 -7.83
C VAL A 96 -3.98 6.79 -6.94
N GLU A 97 -3.54 6.54 -5.71
CA GLU A 97 -3.04 7.58 -4.82
C GLU A 97 -1.58 7.33 -4.44
N LEU A 98 -0.74 8.35 -4.60
CA LEU A 98 0.64 8.35 -4.13
C LEU A 98 0.68 8.71 -2.64
N ILE A 99 1.28 7.84 -1.84
CA ILE A 99 1.37 7.95 -0.40
C ILE A 99 2.81 8.26 0.01
N CYS A 100 2.97 9.24 0.89
CA CYS A 100 4.22 9.53 1.58
C CYS A 100 3.92 9.48 3.08
N LEU A 101 4.38 8.41 3.74
CA LEU A 101 4.21 8.25 5.19
C LEU A 101 5.21 9.11 5.94
#